data_AF-A0AAP5XZS0-F1
#
_entry.id   AF-A0AAP5XZS0-F1
#
_cell.length_a   1.000
_cell.length_b   1.000
_cell.length_c   1.000
_cell.angle_alpha   90.00
_cell.angle_beta   90.00
_cell.angle_gamma   90.00
#
_symmetry.space_group_name_H-M   'P 1'
#
loop_
_entity.id
_entity.type
_entity.pdbx_description
1 polymer ?
#
loop_
_entity_poly.entity_id
_entity_poly.type
_entity_poly.pdbx_seq_one_letter_code
_entity_poly.pdbx_strand_id
1 'polypeptide(L)'
;MPTQDKDSQNTVSLVIDGKIHSAWSRYQIDSDFLIPSDAWSVTLGLPDGIFPAAIKRGVPVLVRVGNDVVMSGRVDVVQRRISRQQVSLSLSGRDGAAVLVDCASPVFTSRQLSLEEVIAQVVRPLGVTNIRIEAETSLRNDKVSVEPGERAWDTLERAAAARGLWPWFEPDGTLVIGGPDYTKDPVATLILNRDGRGNNVLDLSDRSSITGAFSELTMLAQGHGQGKKSGKLEVIDVDGQSADAEDADADDIYDSTGSAENGFHGLRSTVRDSTVPFYRPQIMVAGDADNQAQVDYRARKAMADARLNGFDLTAIVKGHRMENGQLWQPGQRIRVRSEPHGIDDIYFLMGREFSGGRPDNTITTLRLKEDGIWIPDAYPKKRKSRKRRAKVNKELEIIDVEQN
;
A
#
# COMPACT_ATOMS: atom_id res chain seq x y z
N MET A 1 25.90 30.64 18.72
CA MET A 1 25.76 29.75 17.54
C MET A 1 25.31 30.61 16.38
N PRO A 2 25.94 30.54 15.20
CA PRO A 2 25.43 31.26 14.04
C PRO A 2 24.09 30.65 13.64
N THR A 3 23.07 31.51 13.60
CA THR A 3 21.72 31.17 13.16
C THR A 3 21.81 30.63 11.74
N GLN A 4 21.52 29.34 11.53
CA GLN A 4 21.37 28.81 10.19
C GLN A 4 20.29 29.63 9.47
N ASP A 5 20.62 30.11 8.28
CA ASP A 5 19.70 30.86 7.44
C ASP A 5 18.47 29.99 7.16
N LYS A 6 17.25 30.52 7.38
CA LYS A 6 16.02 29.71 7.26
C LYS A 6 15.86 29.08 5.87
N ASP A 7 16.44 29.69 4.84
CA ASP A 7 16.47 29.15 3.47
C ASP A 7 17.31 27.87 3.32
N SER A 8 18.34 27.70 4.14
CA SER A 8 19.19 26.50 4.10
C SER A 8 18.46 25.23 4.59
N GLN A 9 17.46 25.37 5.47
CA GLN A 9 16.74 24.23 6.07
C GLN A 9 15.79 23.50 5.11
N ASN A 10 15.45 24.12 3.98
CA ASN A 10 14.56 23.55 2.97
C ASN A 10 15.30 23.27 1.64
N THR A 11 16.61 23.52 1.59
CA THR A 11 17.39 23.29 0.37
C THR A 11 17.43 21.80 0.05
N VAL A 12 16.92 21.41 -1.11
CA VAL A 12 17.03 20.04 -1.62
C VAL A 12 18.45 19.80 -2.09
N SER A 13 19.06 18.71 -1.63
CA SER A 13 20.40 18.33 -2.07
C SER A 13 20.56 16.83 -2.28
N LEU A 14 21.47 16.47 -3.18
CA LEU A 14 21.95 15.11 -3.38
C LEU A 14 23.37 15.01 -2.85
N VAL A 15 23.62 14.01 -2.02
CA VAL A 15 24.96 13.64 -1.58
C VAL A 15 25.42 12.44 -2.42
N ILE A 16 26.42 12.64 -3.27
CA ILE A 16 26.98 11.61 -4.15
C ILE A 16 28.50 11.68 -4.02
N ASP A 17 29.14 10.55 -3.74
CA ASP A 17 30.61 10.46 -3.60
C ASP A 17 31.20 11.50 -2.61
N GLY A 18 30.50 11.70 -1.48
CA GLY A 18 30.87 12.68 -0.45
C GLY A 18 30.65 14.16 -0.82
N LYS A 19 30.15 14.45 -2.03
CA LYS A 19 29.87 15.82 -2.50
C LYS A 19 28.39 16.14 -2.41
N ILE A 20 28.09 17.38 -2.03
CA ILE A 20 26.73 17.90 -1.92
C ILE A 20 26.42 18.72 -3.17
N HIS A 21 25.33 18.39 -3.84
CA HIS A 21 24.80 19.10 -5.00
C HIS A 21 23.41 19.66 -4.65
N SER A 22 23.14 20.94 -4.89
CA SER A 22 21.87 21.59 -4.48
C SER A 22 21.33 22.64 -5.46
N ALA A 23 22.04 22.90 -6.56
CA ALA A 23 21.70 23.95 -7.52
C ALA A 23 20.72 23.48 -8.61
N TRP A 24 19.59 22.90 -8.19
CA TRP A 24 18.60 22.33 -9.12
C TRP A 24 17.76 23.42 -9.78
N SER A 25 17.52 23.29 -11.09
CA SER A 25 16.48 24.05 -11.80
C SER A 25 15.12 23.40 -11.63
N ARG A 26 15.06 22.09 -11.43
CA ARG A 26 13.83 21.34 -11.10
C ARG A 26 14.19 20.12 -10.26
N TYR A 27 13.35 19.77 -9.30
CA TYR A 27 13.41 18.50 -8.58
C TYR A 27 12.00 17.96 -8.32
N GLN A 28 11.90 16.64 -8.21
CA GLN A 28 10.74 15.90 -7.72
C GLN A 28 11.25 14.75 -6.85
N ILE A 29 10.67 14.57 -5.66
CA ILE A 29 10.98 13.48 -4.74
C ILE A 29 9.65 12.92 -4.28
N ASP A 30 9.31 11.74 -4.74
CA ASP A 30 8.03 11.08 -4.49
C ASP A 30 8.22 9.88 -3.56
N SER A 31 7.34 9.76 -2.57
CA SER A 31 7.30 8.62 -1.66
C SER A 31 5.87 8.22 -1.43
N ASP A 32 5.58 6.92 -1.47
CA ASP A 32 4.21 6.41 -1.40
C ASP A 32 4.22 4.98 -0.87
N PHE A 33 3.33 4.63 0.05
CA PHE A 33 3.27 3.24 0.52
C PHE A 33 2.79 2.27 -0.57
N LEU A 34 1.92 2.70 -1.49
CA LEU A 34 1.34 1.82 -2.49
C LEU A 34 2.21 1.68 -3.75
N ILE A 35 3.24 2.52 -3.89
CA ILE A 35 4.24 2.40 -4.94
C ILE A 35 5.46 1.68 -4.33
N PRO A 36 5.85 0.50 -4.84
CA PRO A 36 6.91 -0.31 -4.24
C PRO A 36 8.23 0.41 -3.97
N SER A 37 8.62 1.33 -4.86
CA SER A 37 9.90 2.01 -4.79
C SER A 37 9.70 3.50 -5.00
N ASP A 38 10.07 4.25 -3.97
CA ASP A 38 10.08 5.70 -3.99
C ASP A 38 11.06 6.20 -5.05
N ALA A 39 10.76 7.36 -5.64
CA ALA A 39 11.49 7.90 -6.77
C ALA A 39 11.94 9.33 -6.57
N TRP A 40 13.07 9.69 -7.16
CA TRP A 40 13.54 11.06 -7.20
C TRP A 40 14.06 11.43 -8.59
N SER A 41 13.94 12.70 -8.95
CA SER A 41 14.56 13.27 -10.14
C SER A 41 14.99 14.71 -9.89
N VAL A 42 16.10 15.10 -10.51
CA VAL A 42 16.62 16.46 -10.50
C VAL A 42 17.14 16.85 -11.87
N THR A 43 17.11 18.14 -12.18
CA THR A 43 17.77 18.72 -13.35
C THR A 43 18.57 19.95 -12.93
N LEU A 44 19.75 20.12 -13.51
CA LEU A 44 20.54 21.33 -13.41
C LEU A 44 21.09 21.77 -14.78
N GLY A 45 21.22 23.07 -14.97
CA GLY A 45 22.04 23.64 -16.03
C GLY A 45 23.51 23.69 -15.60
N LEU A 46 24.42 23.42 -16.53
CA LEU A 46 25.88 23.49 -16.33
C LEU A 46 26.45 24.64 -17.16
N PRO A 47 26.58 25.86 -16.59
CA PRO A 47 27.06 27.03 -17.33
C PRO A 47 28.50 26.89 -17.83
N ASP A 48 29.34 26.15 -17.11
CA ASP A 48 30.73 25.83 -17.47
C ASP A 48 30.83 24.66 -18.47
N GLY A 49 29.73 23.97 -18.72
CA GLY A 49 29.65 22.84 -19.64
C GLY A 49 30.35 21.56 -19.14
N ILE A 50 30.76 21.50 -17.86
CA ILE A 50 31.56 20.39 -17.34
C ILE A 50 30.67 19.38 -16.61
N PHE A 51 30.62 18.14 -17.13
CA PHE A 51 29.91 17.06 -16.45
C PHE A 51 30.76 16.45 -15.32
N PRO A 52 30.22 16.32 -14.09
CA PRO A 52 30.96 15.70 -12.99
C PRO A 52 31.25 14.21 -13.25
N ALA A 53 32.54 13.84 -13.30
CA ALA A 53 32.97 12.47 -13.63
C ALA A 53 32.50 11.40 -12.60
N ALA A 54 32.29 11.80 -11.34
CA ALA A 54 31.83 10.92 -10.27
C ALA A 54 30.35 10.50 -10.44
N ILE A 55 29.55 11.27 -11.19
CA ILE A 55 28.12 11.00 -11.36
C ILE A 55 27.94 9.97 -12.50
N LYS A 56 27.61 8.74 -12.10
CA LYS A 56 27.41 7.58 -12.97
C LYS A 56 26.18 6.80 -12.52
N ARG A 57 25.60 5.99 -13.41
CA ARG A 57 24.55 5.03 -13.02
C ARG A 57 25.06 4.08 -11.95
N GLY A 58 24.17 3.71 -11.03
CA GLY A 58 24.40 2.78 -9.93
C GLY A 58 25.11 3.37 -8.72
N VAL A 59 25.63 4.61 -8.75
CA VAL A 59 26.30 5.18 -7.57
C VAL A 59 25.30 5.43 -6.44
N PRO A 60 25.68 5.21 -5.16
CA PRO A 60 24.82 5.54 -4.02
C PRO A 60 24.52 7.04 -3.96
N VAL A 61 23.33 7.36 -3.47
CA VAL A 61 22.88 8.74 -3.26
C VAL A 61 22.11 8.85 -1.94
N LEU A 62 22.31 9.95 -1.23
CA LEU A 62 21.39 10.41 -0.19
C LEU A 62 20.68 11.66 -0.69
N VAL A 63 19.36 11.64 -0.67
CA VAL A 63 18.52 12.80 -0.94
C VAL A 63 18.21 13.49 0.38
N ARG A 64 18.42 14.81 0.44
CA ARG A 64 18.23 15.61 1.65
C ARG A 64 17.35 16.83 1.43
N VAL A 65 16.62 17.22 2.47
CA VAL A 65 15.97 18.52 2.60
C VAL A 65 16.57 19.23 3.81
N GLY A 66 17.41 20.23 3.58
CA GLY A 66 18.28 20.78 4.61
C GLY A 66 19.21 19.69 5.16
N ASN A 67 19.12 19.42 6.46
CA ASN A 67 19.93 18.40 7.13
C ASN A 67 19.27 17.01 7.16
N ASP A 68 17.96 16.93 6.89
CA ASP A 68 17.21 15.68 7.01
C ASP A 68 17.40 14.84 5.76
N VAL A 69 17.76 13.56 5.94
CA VAL A 69 17.72 12.58 4.87
C VAL A 69 16.25 12.25 4.62
N VAL A 70 15.81 12.37 3.36
CA VAL A 70 14.43 12.09 2.93
C VAL A 70 14.32 10.84 2.08
N MET A 71 15.45 10.36 1.52
CA MET A 71 15.54 9.12 0.78
C MET A 71 17.00 8.66 0.67
N SER A 72 17.21 7.35 0.74
CA SER A 72 18.50 6.70 0.51
C SER A 72 18.35 5.72 -0.65
N GLY A 73 19.24 5.78 -1.65
CA GLY A 73 19.06 4.98 -2.86
C GLY A 73 20.26 5.00 -3.78
N ARG A 74 20.00 4.82 -5.08
CA ARG A 74 21.02 4.85 -6.15
C ARG A 74 20.57 5.71 -7.32
N VAL A 75 21.55 6.19 -8.09
CA VAL A 75 21.30 6.87 -9.37
C VAL A 75 20.95 5.81 -10.42
N ASP A 76 19.74 5.83 -10.96
CA ASP A 76 19.33 4.91 -12.02
C ASP A 76 19.73 5.46 -13.40
N VAL A 77 19.38 6.72 -13.66
CA VAL A 77 19.56 7.36 -14.96
C VAL A 77 20.44 8.60 -14.84
N VAL A 78 21.41 8.70 -15.75
CA VAL A 78 22.22 9.90 -15.96
C VAL A 78 22.01 10.37 -17.38
N GLN A 79 21.30 11.49 -17.54
CA GLN A 79 21.04 12.08 -18.85
C GLN A 79 21.84 13.37 -19.01
N ARG A 80 22.72 13.39 -20.01
CA ARG A 80 23.55 14.54 -20.39
C ARG A 80 23.02 15.11 -21.69
N ARG A 81 22.61 16.37 -21.68
CA ARG A 81 22.10 17.05 -22.87
C ARG A 81 23.02 18.22 -23.21
N ILE A 82 23.41 18.30 -24.47
CA ILE A 82 24.15 19.43 -25.04
C ILE A 82 23.34 19.93 -26.22
N SER A 83 23.02 21.21 -26.23
CA SER A 83 22.50 21.91 -27.39
C SER A 83 23.26 23.21 -27.61
N ARG A 84 22.97 23.92 -28.71
CA ARG A 84 23.55 25.24 -28.98
C ARG A 84 23.23 26.27 -27.88
N GLN A 85 22.16 26.06 -27.13
CA GLN A 85 21.64 27.01 -26.14
C GLN A 85 21.94 26.62 -24.70
N GLN A 86 22.16 25.33 -24.42
CA GLN A 86 22.28 24.84 -23.05
C GLN A 86 23.07 23.54 -22.94
N VAL A 87 23.77 23.40 -21.82
CA VAL A 87 24.29 22.12 -21.31
C VAL A 87 23.53 21.80 -20.03
N SER A 88 22.90 20.63 -19.96
CA SER A 88 22.13 20.22 -18.78
C SER A 88 22.43 18.78 -18.37
N LEU A 89 22.34 18.55 -17.06
CA LEU A 89 22.44 17.24 -16.43
C LEU A 89 21.13 16.94 -15.72
N SER A 90 20.48 15.85 -16.09
CA SER A 90 19.31 15.31 -15.41
C SER A 90 19.68 13.97 -14.79
N LEU A 91 19.29 13.78 -13.54
CA LEU A 91 19.52 12.58 -12.77
C LEU A 91 18.19 12.09 -12.24
N SER A 92 17.98 10.78 -12.25
CA SER A 92 16.87 10.16 -11.54
C SER A 92 17.31 8.86 -10.90
N GLY A 93 16.57 8.43 -9.91
CA GLY A 93 16.84 7.19 -9.20
C GLY A 93 15.68 6.81 -8.29
N ARG A 94 15.90 5.70 -7.61
CA ARG A 94 14.96 5.09 -6.70
C ARG A 94 15.63 4.75 -5.36
N ASP A 95 14.80 4.45 -4.38
CA ASP A 95 15.21 4.01 -3.04
C ASP A 95 15.73 2.56 -3.00
N GLY A 96 15.88 2.00 -1.80
CA GLY A 96 16.34 0.63 -1.57
C GLY A 96 15.42 -0.47 -2.12
N ALA A 97 14.15 -0.18 -2.41
CA ALA A 97 13.22 -1.16 -2.95
C ALA A 97 13.49 -1.47 -4.43
N ALA A 98 14.18 -0.59 -5.15
CA ALA A 98 14.45 -0.73 -6.59
C ALA A 98 15.03 -2.11 -6.96
N VAL A 99 15.97 -2.62 -6.16
CA VAL A 99 16.57 -3.94 -6.41
C VAL A 99 15.57 -5.08 -6.23
N LEU A 100 14.64 -4.96 -5.28
CA LEU A 100 13.63 -5.99 -5.03
C LEU A 100 12.55 -5.98 -6.11
N VAL A 101 12.21 -4.80 -6.64
CA VAL A 101 11.28 -4.63 -7.76
C VAL A 101 11.89 -5.16 -9.06
N ASP A 102 13.16 -4.90 -9.30
CA ASP A 102 13.83 -5.23 -10.57
C ASP A 102 14.30 -6.69 -10.63
N CYS A 103 14.71 -7.28 -9.50
CA CYS A 103 15.31 -8.61 -9.48
C CYS A 103 14.31 -9.71 -9.11
N ALA A 104 14.54 -10.88 -9.69
CA ALA A 104 13.79 -12.08 -9.33
C ALA A 104 14.18 -12.56 -7.91
N SER A 105 13.24 -13.24 -7.27
CA SER A 105 13.47 -14.03 -6.06
C SER A 105 14.54 -15.09 -6.36
N PRO A 106 15.66 -15.15 -5.59
CA PRO A 106 16.76 -16.09 -5.82
C PRO A 106 16.41 -17.52 -5.32
N VAL A 107 15.15 -17.90 -5.45
CA VAL A 107 14.62 -19.22 -5.09
C VAL A 107 14.39 -19.99 -6.38
N PHE A 108 15.08 -21.12 -6.53
CA PHE A 108 15.09 -21.91 -7.77
C PHE A 108 14.11 -23.09 -7.78
N THR A 109 13.34 -23.28 -6.70
CA THR A 109 12.34 -24.35 -6.57
C THR A 109 11.11 -23.82 -5.85
N SER A 110 9.90 -24.17 -6.30
CA SER A 110 8.67 -23.75 -5.63
C SER A 110 8.62 -24.26 -4.18
N ARG A 111 8.42 -23.34 -3.24
CA ARG A 111 8.39 -23.62 -1.79
C ARG A 111 7.46 -22.65 -1.09
N GLN A 112 6.86 -23.11 0.01
CA GLN A 112 6.16 -22.24 0.95
C GLN A 112 7.13 -21.68 1.99
N LEU A 113 7.24 -20.35 2.06
CA LEU A 113 8.14 -19.64 2.98
C LEU A 113 7.36 -18.74 3.94
N SER A 114 7.81 -18.69 5.20
CA SER A 114 7.43 -17.66 6.17
C SER A 114 8.08 -16.31 5.83
N LEU A 115 7.61 -15.23 6.45
CA LEU A 115 8.19 -13.89 6.27
C LEU A 115 9.69 -13.85 6.63
N GLU A 116 10.10 -14.51 7.72
CA GLU A 116 11.51 -14.56 8.12
C GLU A 116 12.36 -15.32 7.11
N GLU A 117 11.83 -16.41 6.54
CA GLU A 117 12.51 -17.15 5.48
C GLU A 117 12.60 -16.34 4.19
N VAL A 118 11.55 -15.60 3.80
CA VAL A 118 11.61 -14.68 2.67
C VAL A 118 12.66 -13.59 2.91
N ILE A 119 12.71 -12.99 4.10
CA ILE A 119 13.74 -12.01 4.44
C ILE A 119 15.15 -12.62 4.30
N ALA A 120 15.35 -13.81 4.87
CA ALA A 120 16.65 -14.47 4.90
C ALA A 120 17.11 -14.95 3.52
N GLN A 121 16.20 -15.50 2.71
CA GLN A 121 16.52 -16.18 1.46
C GLN A 121 16.28 -15.33 0.21
N VAL A 122 15.47 -14.29 0.28
CA VAL A 122 15.12 -13.43 -0.87
C VAL A 122 15.69 -12.03 -0.72
N VAL A 123 15.38 -11.37 0.39
CA VAL A 123 15.69 -9.94 0.60
C VAL A 123 17.17 -9.71 0.90
N ARG A 124 17.74 -10.44 1.87
CA ARG A 124 19.14 -10.28 2.27
C ARG A 124 20.16 -10.59 1.16
N PRO A 125 19.98 -11.64 0.33
CA PRO A 125 20.89 -11.89 -0.79
C PRO A 125 20.95 -10.77 -1.84
N LEU A 126 19.90 -9.95 -1.93
CA LEU A 126 19.86 -8.76 -2.81
C LEU A 126 20.50 -7.51 -2.19
N GLY A 127 21.11 -7.64 -1.00
CA GLY A 127 21.91 -6.59 -0.36
C GLY A 127 21.14 -5.71 0.64
N VAL A 128 19.87 -6.00 0.89
CA VAL A 128 19.06 -5.30 1.90
C VAL A 128 19.29 -5.95 3.27
N THR A 129 19.99 -5.24 4.16
CA THR A 129 20.48 -5.80 5.43
C THR A 129 19.89 -5.14 6.66
N ASN A 130 19.61 -3.84 6.60
CA ASN A 130 18.96 -3.11 7.68
C ASN A 130 17.44 -3.27 7.56
N ILE A 131 16.86 -4.13 8.40
CA ILE A 131 15.45 -4.54 8.32
C ILE A 131 14.82 -4.45 9.71
N ARG A 132 13.67 -3.80 9.80
CA ARG A 132 12.89 -3.65 11.04
C ARG A 132 11.47 -4.19 10.84
N ILE A 133 11.00 -5.01 11.77
CA ILE A 133 9.60 -5.46 11.79
C ILE A 133 8.87 -4.64 12.84
N GLU A 134 7.84 -3.92 12.43
CA GLU A 134 7.02 -3.04 13.27
C GLU A 134 5.59 -3.55 13.37
N ALA A 135 5.35 -4.43 14.34
CA ALA A 135 4.02 -4.93 14.65
C ALA A 135 3.91 -5.21 16.16
N GLU A 136 2.82 -4.75 16.80
CA GLU A 136 2.56 -5.07 18.22
C GLU A 136 2.23 -6.56 18.41
N THR A 137 1.70 -7.24 17.40
CA THR A 137 1.44 -8.69 17.42
C THR A 137 1.43 -9.24 16.00
N SER A 138 2.32 -10.16 15.66
CA SER A 138 2.17 -10.98 14.45
C SER A 138 1.06 -12.01 14.71
N LEU A 139 -0.19 -11.65 14.44
CA LEU A 139 -1.36 -12.50 14.70
C LEU A 139 -1.34 -13.81 13.87
N ARG A 140 -0.46 -13.90 12.86
CA ARG A 140 -0.43 -14.99 11.87
C ARG A 140 1.01 -15.34 11.48
N ASN A 141 1.24 -16.63 11.21
CA ASN A 141 2.49 -17.14 10.65
C ASN A 141 2.19 -17.91 9.37
N ASP A 142 1.38 -17.30 8.50
CA ASP A 142 1.00 -17.87 7.22
C ASP A 142 2.24 -17.90 6.31
N LYS A 143 2.36 -18.98 5.52
CA LYS A 143 3.42 -19.15 4.53
C LYS A 143 2.89 -18.82 3.14
N VAL A 144 3.78 -18.34 2.29
CA VAL A 144 3.45 -18.00 0.89
C VAL A 144 4.23 -18.90 -0.06
N SER A 145 3.56 -19.43 -1.10
CA SER A 145 4.25 -20.15 -2.18
C SER A 145 5.08 -19.16 -2.99
N VAL A 146 6.36 -19.44 -3.20
CA VAL A 146 7.27 -18.63 -4.02
C VAL A 146 7.56 -19.38 -5.29
N GLU A 147 7.33 -18.76 -6.44
CA GLU A 147 7.58 -19.37 -7.74
C GLU A 147 8.93 -18.89 -8.33
N PRO A 148 9.69 -19.76 -9.02
CA PRO A 148 10.91 -19.36 -9.69
C PRO A 148 10.68 -18.22 -10.69
N GLY A 149 11.45 -17.14 -10.57
CA GLY A 149 11.37 -15.98 -11.47
C GLY A 149 10.37 -14.90 -11.05
N GLU A 150 9.57 -15.10 -10.00
CA GLU A 150 8.75 -14.05 -9.37
C GLU A 150 9.65 -12.89 -8.90
N ARG A 151 9.18 -11.63 -8.92
CA ARG A 151 9.95 -10.50 -8.38
C ARG A 151 10.13 -10.65 -6.88
N ALA A 152 11.31 -10.26 -6.38
CA ALA A 152 11.61 -10.33 -4.95
C ALA A 152 10.66 -9.43 -4.12
N TRP A 153 10.25 -8.28 -4.67
CA TRP A 153 9.23 -7.42 -4.05
C TRP A 153 7.88 -8.13 -3.91
N ASP A 154 7.36 -8.72 -4.98
CA ASP A 154 6.05 -9.40 -4.98
C ASP A 154 6.02 -10.53 -3.94
N THR A 155 7.10 -11.31 -3.85
CA THR A 155 7.27 -12.35 -2.82
C THR A 155 7.26 -11.76 -1.40
N LEU A 156 7.99 -10.67 -1.16
CA LEU A 156 8.05 -9.99 0.14
C LEU A 156 6.69 -9.37 0.51
N GLU A 157 6.04 -8.69 -0.43
CA GLU A 157 4.74 -8.07 -0.25
C GLU A 157 3.69 -9.11 0.13
N ARG A 158 3.61 -10.24 -0.60
CA ARG A 158 2.68 -11.32 -0.21
C ARG A 158 2.99 -11.88 1.17
N ALA A 159 4.27 -12.10 1.51
CA ALA A 159 4.65 -12.63 2.82
C ALA A 159 4.30 -11.67 3.96
N ALA A 160 4.46 -10.35 3.75
CA ALA A 160 4.06 -9.33 4.70
C ALA A 160 2.53 -9.23 4.80
N ALA A 161 1.84 -9.21 3.65
CA ALA A 161 0.38 -9.13 3.56
C ALA A 161 -0.30 -10.33 4.20
N ALA A 162 0.29 -11.53 4.14
CA ALA A 162 -0.22 -12.72 4.83
C ALA A 162 -0.26 -12.55 6.36
N ARG A 163 0.48 -11.57 6.91
CA ARG A 163 0.50 -11.23 8.33
C ARG A 163 -0.20 -9.92 8.70
N GLY A 164 -0.90 -9.29 7.75
CA GLY A 164 -1.48 -7.96 8.00
C GLY A 164 -0.44 -6.86 8.06
N LEU A 165 0.66 -7.00 7.31
CA LEU A 165 1.75 -6.03 7.26
C LEU A 165 2.04 -5.63 5.80
N TRP A 166 2.87 -4.59 5.66
CA TRP A 166 3.32 -4.03 4.40
C TRP A 166 4.81 -3.70 4.47
N PRO A 167 5.59 -3.94 3.41
CA PRO A 167 6.99 -3.52 3.32
C PRO A 167 7.13 -2.10 2.76
N TRP A 168 8.04 -1.28 3.30
CA TRP A 168 8.46 0.01 2.72
C TRP A 168 9.89 0.36 3.19
N PHE A 169 10.54 1.31 2.53
CA PHE A 169 11.83 1.83 2.99
C PHE A 169 11.67 3.16 3.73
N GLU A 170 12.32 3.30 4.88
CA GLU A 170 12.48 4.58 5.56
C GLU A 170 13.56 5.45 4.87
N PRO A 171 13.54 6.77 5.10
CA PRO A 171 14.52 7.68 4.50
C PRO A 171 15.99 7.30 4.68
N ASP A 172 16.35 6.62 5.76
CA ASP A 172 17.73 6.17 6.06
C ASP A 172 18.12 4.86 5.33
N GLY A 173 17.20 4.27 4.56
CA GLY A 173 17.41 3.01 3.84
C GLY A 173 17.06 1.76 4.64
N THR A 174 16.44 1.88 5.82
CA THR A 174 15.89 0.74 6.56
C THR A 174 14.65 0.19 5.85
N LEU A 175 14.64 -1.11 5.52
CA LEU A 175 13.41 -1.79 5.11
C LEU A 175 12.55 -2.05 6.36
N VAL A 176 11.40 -1.41 6.43
CA VAL A 176 10.40 -1.64 7.48
C VAL A 176 9.32 -2.57 6.94
N ILE A 177 8.89 -3.51 7.79
CA ILE A 177 7.73 -4.37 7.53
C ILE A 177 6.76 -4.17 8.67
N GLY A 178 5.66 -3.47 8.43
CA GLY A 178 4.76 -3.01 9.47
C GLY A 178 3.39 -2.58 8.95
N GLY A 179 2.77 -1.61 9.60
CA GLY A 179 1.56 -0.98 9.08
C GLY A 179 1.28 0.36 9.77
N PRO A 180 0.17 1.01 9.42
CA PRO A 180 -0.18 2.31 9.98
C PRO A 180 -0.56 2.22 11.46
N ASP A 181 -0.02 3.14 12.27
CA ASP A 181 -0.41 3.31 13.66
C ASP A 181 -1.48 4.41 13.79
N TYR A 182 -2.74 4.00 13.70
CA TYR A 182 -3.90 4.89 13.85
C TYR A 182 -4.16 5.37 15.29
N THR A 183 -3.31 5.00 16.25
CA THR A 183 -3.42 5.48 17.64
C THR A 183 -2.70 6.81 17.87
N LYS A 184 -1.76 7.17 16.99
CA LYS A 184 -1.02 8.44 17.05
C LYS A 184 -1.92 9.62 16.73
N ASP A 185 -1.75 10.75 17.42
CA ASP A 185 -2.51 11.96 17.12
C ASP A 185 -2.17 12.54 15.74
N PRO A 186 -3.10 13.25 15.08
CA PRO A 186 -2.79 13.97 13.86
C PRO A 186 -1.72 15.03 14.10
N VAL A 187 -0.76 15.11 13.18
CA VAL A 187 0.45 15.96 13.33
C VAL A 187 0.27 17.38 12.77
N ALA A 188 -0.75 17.58 11.93
CA ALA A 188 -1.05 18.86 11.31
C ALA A 188 -2.54 19.02 11.03
N THR A 189 -2.96 20.27 10.82
CA THR A 189 -4.30 20.62 10.32
C THR A 189 -4.18 21.40 9.02
N LEU A 190 -4.78 20.89 7.95
CA LEU A 190 -4.96 21.60 6.68
C LEU A 190 -6.28 22.37 6.71
N ILE A 191 -6.24 23.65 6.35
CA ILE A 191 -7.38 24.56 6.43
C ILE A 191 -7.60 25.20 5.06
N LEU A 192 -8.84 25.10 4.57
CA LEU A 192 -9.34 25.78 3.38
C LEU A 192 -10.73 26.38 3.66
N ASN A 193 -10.75 27.68 3.94
CA ASN A 193 -11.95 28.49 4.17
C ASN A 193 -12.26 29.34 2.92
N ARG A 194 -13.55 29.65 2.69
CA ARG A 194 -13.99 30.46 1.54
C ARG A 194 -13.51 31.91 1.61
N ASP A 195 -13.37 32.46 2.81
CA ASP A 195 -12.91 33.83 3.05
C ASP A 195 -11.37 33.99 2.95
N GLY A 196 -10.65 32.88 2.77
CA GLY A 196 -9.20 32.82 2.67
C GLY A 196 -8.45 32.93 4.01
N ARG A 197 -9.11 33.25 5.12
CA ARG A 197 -8.42 33.53 6.39
C ARG A 197 -7.97 32.23 7.03
N GLY A 198 -6.67 32.16 7.35
CA GLY A 198 -6.08 30.99 7.98
C GLY A 198 -5.89 29.80 7.03
N ASN A 199 -6.03 29.98 5.72
CA ASN A 199 -5.75 28.93 4.75
C ASN A 199 -4.25 28.63 4.71
N ASN A 200 -3.91 27.35 4.74
CA ASN A 200 -2.54 26.87 4.55
C ASN A 200 -2.42 25.84 3.40
N VAL A 201 -3.51 25.63 2.67
CA VAL A 201 -3.60 24.81 1.47
C VAL A 201 -3.68 25.71 0.24
N LEU A 202 -2.90 25.39 -0.80
CA LEU A 202 -2.90 26.08 -2.09
C LEU A 202 -3.97 25.51 -3.03
N ASP A 203 -4.13 24.18 -3.02
CA ASP A 203 -5.10 23.45 -3.82
C ASP A 203 -5.58 22.22 -3.04
N LEU A 204 -6.87 21.91 -3.12
CA LEU A 204 -7.45 20.72 -2.52
C LEU A 204 -8.43 20.10 -3.51
N SER A 205 -8.22 18.82 -3.82
CA SER A 205 -9.03 18.05 -4.75
C SER A 205 -9.52 16.77 -4.07
N ASP A 206 -10.83 16.59 -4.05
CA ASP A 206 -11.50 15.37 -3.61
C ASP A 206 -11.98 14.57 -4.82
N ARG A 207 -11.67 13.28 -4.84
CA ARG A 207 -12.13 12.35 -5.87
C ARG A 207 -12.69 11.10 -5.21
N SER A 208 -14.01 10.92 -5.36
CA SER A 208 -14.72 9.69 -5.01
C SER A 208 -15.13 8.92 -6.27
N SER A 209 -14.99 7.60 -6.27
CA SER A 209 -15.31 6.72 -7.39
C SER A 209 -15.96 5.41 -6.92
N ILE A 210 -17.06 5.03 -7.58
CA ILE A 210 -17.71 3.72 -7.36
C ILE A 210 -17.02 2.59 -8.12
N THR A 211 -16.15 2.92 -9.09
CA THR A 211 -15.41 1.92 -9.88
C THR A 211 -14.50 1.12 -8.97
N GLY A 212 -14.72 -0.20 -8.93
CA GLY A 212 -13.94 -1.10 -8.06
C GLY A 212 -14.43 -1.17 -6.61
N ALA A 213 -15.48 -0.43 -6.23
CA ALA A 213 -16.12 -0.53 -4.91
C ALA A 213 -17.28 -1.52 -4.92
N PHE A 214 -17.44 -2.34 -3.89
CA PHE A 214 -18.42 -3.43 -3.88
C PHE A 214 -19.36 -3.31 -2.68
N SER A 215 -20.65 -3.59 -2.86
CA SER A 215 -21.58 -3.64 -1.73
C SER A 215 -21.36 -4.88 -0.88
N GLU A 216 -20.97 -5.97 -1.53
CA GLU A 216 -20.65 -7.26 -0.92
C GLU A 216 -19.46 -7.89 -1.64
N LEU A 217 -18.51 -8.42 -0.88
CA LEU A 217 -17.37 -9.17 -1.40
C LEU A 217 -17.34 -10.55 -0.75
N THR A 218 -17.52 -11.59 -1.57
CA THR A 218 -17.46 -12.99 -1.14
C THR A 218 -16.11 -13.59 -1.55
N MET A 219 -15.34 -14.05 -0.56
CA MET A 219 -14.11 -14.81 -0.75
C MET A 219 -14.42 -16.31 -0.65
N LEU A 220 -13.98 -17.08 -1.64
CA LEU A 220 -14.08 -18.54 -1.67
C LEU A 220 -12.68 -19.15 -1.64
N ALA A 221 -12.51 -20.28 -0.96
CA ALA A 221 -11.28 -21.07 -1.03
C ALA A 221 -11.59 -22.56 -0.92
N GLN A 222 -10.67 -23.39 -1.38
CA GLN A 222 -10.71 -24.82 -1.12
C GLN A 222 -9.71 -25.17 -0.04
N GLY A 223 -10.19 -25.71 1.07
CA GLY A 223 -9.32 -26.21 2.14
C GLY A 223 -8.56 -27.47 1.70
N HIS A 224 -7.34 -27.66 2.19
CA HIS A 224 -6.63 -28.92 2.02
C HIS A 224 -7.37 -30.04 2.75
N GLY A 225 -7.98 -30.95 1.99
CA GLY A 225 -8.65 -32.11 2.53
C GLY A 225 -7.67 -33.07 3.20
N GLN A 226 -7.46 -32.94 4.52
CA GLN A 226 -6.95 -34.05 5.33
C GLN A 226 -8.07 -35.07 5.55
N GLY A 227 -8.48 -35.75 4.49
CA GLY A 227 -9.43 -36.85 4.57
C GLY A 227 -8.77 -38.10 5.19
N LYS A 228 -9.14 -38.45 6.43
CA LYS A 228 -9.04 -39.84 6.87
C LYS A 228 -9.96 -40.67 5.97
N LYS A 229 -9.37 -41.55 5.15
CA LYS A 229 -10.12 -42.51 4.33
C LYS A 229 -10.87 -43.51 5.23
N SER A 230 -12.18 -43.33 5.36
CA SER A 230 -13.16 -44.39 5.55
C SER A 230 -13.85 -44.52 4.19
N GLY A 231 -13.83 -45.60 3.43
CA GLY A 231 -13.91 -47.00 3.79
C GLY A 231 -15.00 -47.59 2.89
N LYS A 232 -14.58 -48.17 1.75
CA LYS A 232 -15.33 -49.09 0.87
C LYS A 232 -16.59 -48.53 0.17
N LEU A 233 -16.48 -48.28 -1.14
CA LEU A 233 -17.62 -48.18 -2.05
C LEU A 233 -18.02 -49.60 -2.47
N GLU A 234 -19.26 -50.00 -2.22
CA GLU A 234 -19.89 -51.14 -2.88
C GLU A 234 -20.69 -50.63 -4.07
N VAL A 235 -20.42 -51.21 -5.24
CA VAL A 235 -21.14 -50.98 -6.48
C VAL A 235 -22.46 -51.74 -6.40
N ILE A 236 -23.59 -51.05 -6.61
CA ILE A 236 -24.89 -51.66 -6.86
C ILE A 236 -25.30 -51.27 -8.28
N ASP A 237 -25.25 -52.24 -9.19
CA ASP A 237 -25.95 -52.22 -10.47
C ASP A 237 -27.42 -52.61 -10.24
N VAL A 238 -28.38 -51.87 -10.79
CA VAL A 238 -29.71 -52.42 -11.14
C VAL A 238 -30.29 -51.69 -12.36
N ASP A 239 -30.29 -52.39 -13.50
CA ASP A 239 -31.28 -52.21 -14.57
C ASP A 239 -32.68 -52.58 -14.05
N GLY A 240 -33.68 -51.73 -14.28
CA GLY A 240 -35.09 -52.00 -13.97
C GLY A 240 -36.03 -51.00 -14.63
N GLN A 241 -36.92 -51.52 -15.48
CA GLN A 241 -37.78 -50.84 -16.45
C GLN A 241 -38.99 -50.06 -15.88
N SER A 242 -39.47 -49.13 -16.72
CA SER A 242 -40.85 -48.63 -16.94
C SER A 242 -41.59 -47.89 -15.82
N ALA A 243 -42.08 -46.67 -16.08
CA ALA A 243 -43.39 -46.40 -16.69
C ALA A 243 -43.74 -44.89 -16.69
N ASP A 244 -44.35 -44.47 -17.79
CA ASP A 244 -45.38 -43.44 -17.99
C ASP A 244 -45.17 -41.94 -17.68
N ALA A 245 -45.73 -41.16 -18.62
CA ALA A 245 -45.77 -39.72 -18.73
C ALA A 245 -46.98 -39.10 -18.02
N GLU A 246 -46.86 -37.85 -17.57
CA GLU A 246 -47.63 -36.66 -18.05
C GLU A 246 -47.65 -35.53 -17.00
N ASP A 247 -47.36 -34.32 -17.50
CA ASP A 247 -47.73 -32.95 -17.12
C ASP A 247 -47.97 -32.54 -15.65
N ALA A 248 -47.22 -31.51 -15.20
CA ALA A 248 -47.80 -30.20 -14.85
C ALA A 248 -46.73 -29.18 -14.39
N ASP A 249 -46.89 -27.99 -14.95
CA ASP A 249 -46.59 -26.65 -14.41
C ASP A 249 -45.16 -26.10 -14.31
N ALA A 250 -45.05 -24.94 -14.95
CA ALA A 250 -43.97 -23.99 -14.88
C ALA A 250 -44.02 -23.20 -13.57
N ASP A 251 -42.92 -23.16 -12.84
CA ASP A 251 -42.34 -21.94 -12.29
C ASP A 251 -40.91 -22.24 -11.77
N ASP A 252 -40.02 -21.26 -11.97
CA ASP A 252 -38.69 -21.11 -11.37
C ASP A 252 -37.61 -22.20 -11.61
N ILE A 253 -36.85 -22.02 -12.69
CA ILE A 253 -35.51 -22.62 -12.85
C ILE A 253 -34.47 -21.51 -13.11
N TYR A 254 -33.87 -21.03 -12.02
CA TYR A 254 -32.44 -20.75 -11.93
C TYR A 254 -31.97 -21.08 -10.49
N ASP A 255 -32.28 -22.29 -10.01
CA ASP A 255 -31.44 -22.93 -9.01
C ASP A 255 -30.59 -23.98 -9.72
N SER A 256 -29.44 -23.53 -10.23
CA SER A 256 -28.34 -24.44 -10.56
C SER A 256 -27.44 -24.52 -9.33
N THR A 257 -27.95 -25.10 -8.24
CA THR A 257 -27.12 -25.87 -7.32
C THR A 257 -26.55 -27.02 -8.13
N GLY A 258 -25.34 -26.80 -8.67
CA GLY A 258 -24.49 -27.89 -9.13
C GLY A 258 -24.45 -28.94 -8.02
N SER A 259 -24.94 -30.13 -8.36
CA SER A 259 -25.00 -31.27 -7.48
C SER A 259 -23.65 -31.49 -6.79
N ALA A 260 -23.68 -31.66 -5.48
CA ALA A 260 -22.52 -31.86 -4.62
C ALA A 260 -21.91 -33.25 -4.84
N GLU A 261 -21.27 -33.46 -5.98
CA GLU A 261 -20.38 -34.60 -6.17
C GLU A 261 -18.95 -34.19 -5.75
N ASN A 262 -18.69 -34.36 -4.45
CA ASN A 262 -17.36 -34.50 -3.82
C ASN A 262 -16.42 -33.29 -3.81
N GLY A 263 -16.86 -32.16 -3.25
CA GLY A 263 -16.00 -31.04 -2.84
C GLY A 263 -16.22 -30.62 -1.38
N PHE A 264 -15.98 -31.50 -0.41
CA PHE A 264 -16.30 -31.32 1.02
C PHE A 264 -15.53 -30.20 1.79
N HIS A 265 -14.82 -29.29 1.11
CA HIS A 265 -13.98 -28.27 1.75
C HIS A 265 -14.07 -26.88 1.10
N GLY A 266 -15.28 -26.41 0.77
CA GLY A 266 -15.48 -25.01 0.37
C GLY A 266 -15.47 -24.08 1.57
N LEU A 267 -14.40 -23.30 1.76
CA LEU A 267 -14.34 -22.20 2.72
C LEU A 267 -14.94 -20.94 2.07
N ARG A 268 -15.71 -20.16 2.83
CA ARG A 268 -16.40 -18.95 2.34
C ARG A 268 -16.41 -17.86 3.39
N SER A 269 -16.20 -16.61 2.99
CA SER A 269 -16.40 -15.44 3.84
C SER A 269 -17.00 -14.29 3.04
N THR A 270 -17.95 -13.53 3.61
CA THR A 270 -18.60 -12.40 2.92
C THR A 270 -18.47 -11.14 3.76
N VAL A 271 -18.00 -10.05 3.14
CA VAL A 271 -17.86 -8.73 3.78
C VAL A 271 -18.72 -7.71 3.05
N ARG A 272 -19.39 -6.82 3.79
CA ARG A 272 -20.27 -5.79 3.23
C ARG A 272 -19.70 -4.39 3.41
N ASP A 273 -19.93 -3.52 2.43
CA ASP A 273 -19.63 -2.08 2.54
C ASP A 273 -20.91 -1.24 2.40
N SER A 274 -21.34 -0.65 3.51
CA SER A 274 -22.55 0.19 3.57
C SER A 274 -22.42 1.56 2.88
N THR A 275 -21.22 1.93 2.43
CA THR A 275 -21.00 3.18 1.67
C THR A 275 -21.41 3.05 0.21
N VAL A 276 -21.51 1.82 -0.31
CA VAL A 276 -22.00 1.53 -1.66
C VAL A 276 -23.53 1.49 -1.64
N PRO A 277 -24.23 2.42 -2.32
CA PRO A 277 -25.66 2.64 -2.09
C PRO A 277 -26.59 1.64 -2.79
N PHE A 278 -26.07 0.77 -3.65
CA PHE A 278 -26.84 -0.23 -4.39
C PHE A 278 -26.09 -1.54 -4.50
N TYR A 279 -26.79 -2.62 -4.84
CA TYR A 279 -26.22 -3.96 -4.93
C TYR A 279 -25.17 -4.05 -6.05
N ARG A 280 -23.91 -4.29 -5.68
CA ARG A 280 -22.75 -4.44 -6.55
C ARG A 280 -21.81 -5.52 -5.97
N PRO A 281 -22.17 -6.81 -6.09
CA PRO A 281 -21.42 -7.91 -5.48
C PRO A 281 -20.13 -8.22 -6.25
N GLN A 282 -19.16 -8.79 -5.56
CA GLN A 282 -17.96 -9.37 -6.15
C GLN A 282 -17.63 -10.72 -5.50
N ILE A 283 -17.31 -11.72 -6.31
CA ILE A 283 -16.81 -13.01 -5.83
C ILE A 283 -15.33 -13.12 -6.21
N MET A 284 -14.49 -13.54 -5.26
CA MET A 284 -13.06 -13.77 -5.44
C MET A 284 -12.69 -15.16 -4.92
N VAL A 285 -11.68 -15.78 -5.52
CA VAL A 285 -11.19 -17.10 -5.13
C VAL A 285 -9.75 -16.99 -4.60
N ALA A 286 -9.51 -17.52 -3.41
CA ALA A 286 -8.19 -17.65 -2.79
C ALA A 286 -7.68 -19.09 -2.96
N GLY A 287 -6.67 -19.28 -3.79
CA GLY A 287 -6.13 -20.62 -4.11
C GLY A 287 -5.26 -21.25 -3.02
N ASP A 288 -4.78 -20.46 -2.08
CA ASP A 288 -3.78 -20.81 -1.07
C ASP A 288 -4.24 -20.45 0.36
N ALA A 289 -5.55 -20.52 0.63
CA ALA A 289 -6.10 -20.37 1.96
C ALA A 289 -6.42 -21.74 2.59
N ASP A 290 -5.73 -22.07 3.69
CA ASP A 290 -5.81 -23.38 4.33
C ASP A 290 -6.90 -23.48 5.40
N ASN A 291 -7.42 -22.34 5.88
CA ASN A 291 -8.39 -22.29 6.96
C ASN A 291 -9.32 -21.08 6.87
N GLN A 292 -10.44 -21.13 7.60
CA GLN A 292 -11.45 -20.07 7.60
C GLN A 292 -10.89 -18.69 7.99
N ALA A 293 -10.00 -18.62 8.98
CA ALA A 293 -9.43 -17.36 9.44
C ALA A 293 -8.59 -16.65 8.35
N GLN A 294 -7.93 -17.40 7.48
CA GLN A 294 -7.23 -16.87 6.30
C GLN A 294 -8.22 -16.31 5.27
N VAL A 295 -9.32 -17.01 5.01
CA VAL A 295 -10.38 -16.56 4.09
C VAL A 295 -11.04 -15.28 4.59
N ASP A 296 -11.39 -15.20 5.88
CA ASP A 296 -12.01 -14.02 6.48
C ASP A 296 -11.12 -12.77 6.39
N TYR A 297 -9.82 -12.95 6.61
CA TYR A 297 -8.86 -11.87 6.48
C TYR A 297 -8.68 -11.42 5.04
N ARG A 298 -8.58 -12.34 4.09
CA ARG A 298 -8.47 -11.99 2.67
C ARG A 298 -9.72 -11.26 2.19
N ALA A 299 -10.90 -11.67 2.63
CA ALA A 299 -12.16 -10.98 2.34
C ALA A 299 -12.15 -9.54 2.88
N ARG A 300 -11.77 -9.35 4.16
CA ARG A 300 -11.66 -8.02 4.78
C ARG A 300 -10.61 -7.15 4.12
N LYS A 301 -9.42 -7.70 3.83
CA LYS A 301 -8.35 -6.98 3.14
C LYS A 301 -8.80 -6.55 1.75
N ALA A 302 -9.38 -7.45 0.96
CA ALA A 302 -9.86 -7.13 -0.39
C ALA A 302 -10.95 -6.04 -0.36
N MET A 303 -11.87 -6.08 0.60
CA MET A 303 -12.88 -5.04 0.77
C MET A 303 -12.25 -3.69 1.18
N ALA A 304 -11.27 -3.71 2.09
CA ALA A 304 -10.55 -2.52 2.52
C ALA A 304 -9.72 -1.89 1.37
N ASP A 305 -9.02 -2.70 0.58
CA ASP A 305 -8.26 -2.27 -0.59
C ASP A 305 -9.19 -1.66 -1.66
N ALA A 306 -10.37 -2.25 -1.88
CA ALA A 306 -11.39 -1.70 -2.78
C ALA A 306 -11.92 -0.33 -2.29
N ARG A 307 -12.21 -0.19 -0.99
CA ARG A 307 -12.62 1.10 -0.39
C ARG A 307 -11.51 2.15 -0.47
N LEU A 308 -10.28 1.76 -0.19
CA LEU A 308 -9.10 2.63 -0.29
C LEU A 308 -8.93 3.20 -1.71
N ASN A 309 -9.18 2.39 -2.74
CA ASN A 309 -9.10 2.81 -4.15
C ASN A 309 -10.29 3.68 -4.60
N GLY A 310 -11.39 3.67 -3.86
CA GLY A 310 -12.60 4.44 -4.17
C GLY A 310 -12.52 5.91 -3.78
N PHE A 311 -11.53 6.33 -2.99
CA PHE A 311 -11.40 7.71 -2.50
C PHE A 311 -9.97 8.21 -2.57
N ASP A 312 -9.74 9.40 -3.12
CA ASP A 312 -8.48 10.13 -3.11
C ASP A 312 -8.72 11.57 -2.66
N LEU A 313 -7.98 12.04 -1.65
CA LEU A 313 -7.92 13.46 -1.30
C LEU A 313 -6.50 13.96 -1.55
N THR A 314 -6.35 14.94 -2.45
CA THR A 314 -5.04 15.49 -2.80
C THR A 314 -4.97 16.94 -2.35
N ALA A 315 -3.94 17.29 -1.57
CA ALA A 315 -3.69 18.66 -1.12
C ALA A 315 -2.33 19.15 -1.59
N ILE A 316 -2.24 20.37 -2.13
CA ILE A 316 -0.98 21.04 -2.44
C ILE A 316 -0.73 22.10 -1.36
N VAL A 317 0.43 22.02 -0.70
CA VAL A 317 0.84 22.96 0.35
C VAL A 317 2.16 23.63 -0.01
N LYS A 318 2.42 24.80 0.59
CA LYS A 318 3.69 25.52 0.44
C LYS A 318 4.79 24.87 1.28
N GLY A 319 5.99 24.74 0.72
CA GLY A 319 7.16 24.21 1.44
C GLY A 319 7.09 22.69 1.63
N HIS A 320 8.14 22.14 2.26
CA HIS A 320 8.26 20.70 2.54
C HIS A 320 8.06 20.32 4.02
N ARG A 321 7.90 21.32 4.88
CA ARG A 321 7.75 21.16 6.33
C ARG A 321 6.40 21.66 6.81
N MET A 322 5.90 21.00 7.84
CA MET A 322 4.80 21.46 8.67
C MET A 322 5.21 22.66 9.53
N GLU A 323 4.23 23.31 10.16
CA GLU A 323 4.48 24.43 11.08
C GLU A 323 5.36 24.05 12.28
N ASN A 324 5.33 22.78 12.70
CA ASN A 324 6.16 22.25 13.78
C ASN A 324 7.63 21.97 13.34
N GLY A 325 7.98 22.24 12.07
CA GLY A 325 9.31 22.03 11.51
C GLY A 325 9.60 20.61 11.02
N GLN A 326 8.73 19.63 11.27
CA GLN A 326 8.87 18.28 10.74
C GLN A 326 8.53 18.23 9.25
N LEU A 327 9.17 17.33 8.50
CA LEU A 327 8.86 17.11 7.09
C LEU A 327 7.54 16.37 6.92
N TRP A 328 6.85 16.63 5.81
CA TRP A 328 5.74 15.80 5.38
C TRP A 328 6.25 14.40 5.01
N GLN A 329 5.67 13.36 5.59
CA GLN A 329 6.11 11.98 5.38
C GLN A 329 4.91 11.03 5.39
N PRO A 330 4.86 10.04 4.48
CA PRO A 330 3.86 8.98 4.54
C PRO A 330 3.81 8.34 5.94
N GLY A 331 2.60 8.02 6.40
CA GLY A 331 2.37 7.46 7.75
C GLY A 331 1.85 8.48 8.75
N GLN A 332 1.90 9.77 8.42
CA GLN A 332 1.34 10.84 9.23
C GLN A 332 -0.19 10.89 9.10
N ARG A 333 -0.86 11.19 10.21
CA ARG A 333 -2.30 11.50 10.24
C ARG A 333 -2.48 13.02 10.20
N ILE A 334 -3.41 13.50 9.40
CA ILE A 334 -3.59 14.93 9.12
C ILE A 334 -5.08 15.25 9.22
N ARG A 335 -5.44 16.24 10.04
CA ARG A 335 -6.80 16.78 10.03
C ARG A 335 -6.97 17.68 8.81
N VAL A 336 -8.04 17.51 8.06
CA VAL A 336 -8.40 18.39 6.94
C VAL A 336 -9.72 19.06 7.27
N ARG A 337 -9.72 20.39 7.24
CA ARG A 337 -10.92 21.23 7.37
C ARG A 337 -11.08 22.07 6.11
N SER A 338 -12.07 21.72 5.30
CA SER A 338 -12.36 22.39 4.04
C SER A 338 -13.83 22.78 3.99
N GLU A 339 -14.10 24.07 4.23
CA GLU A 339 -15.45 24.63 4.17
C GLU A 339 -16.09 24.46 2.77
N PRO A 340 -15.39 24.70 1.64
CA PRO A 340 -15.99 24.52 0.32
C PRO A 340 -16.43 23.08 0.03
N HIS A 341 -15.72 22.10 0.59
CA HIS A 341 -16.00 20.67 0.37
C HIS A 341 -16.89 20.06 1.47
N GLY A 342 -17.12 20.78 2.59
CA GLY A 342 -17.83 20.24 3.74
C GLY A 342 -17.03 19.17 4.52
N ILE A 343 -15.70 19.21 4.42
CA ILE A 343 -14.81 18.23 5.07
C ILE A 343 -14.34 18.78 6.42
N ASP A 344 -14.43 17.96 7.47
CA ASP A 344 -13.80 18.20 8.77
C ASP A 344 -13.46 16.86 9.45
N ASP A 345 -12.47 16.16 8.90
CA ASP A 345 -12.09 14.80 9.34
C ASP A 345 -10.58 14.60 9.34
N ILE A 346 -10.13 13.46 9.85
CA ILE A 346 -8.73 13.01 9.85
C ILE A 346 -8.52 12.07 8.67
N TYR A 347 -7.40 12.28 7.98
CA TYR A 347 -6.96 11.48 6.85
C TYR A 347 -5.55 10.95 7.08
N PHE A 348 -5.24 9.83 6.42
CA PHE A 348 -3.93 9.21 6.46
C PHE A 348 -3.11 9.61 5.24
N LEU A 349 -1.88 10.10 5.45
CA LEU A 349 -0.96 10.45 4.37
C LEU A 349 -0.35 9.17 3.77
N MET A 350 -0.87 8.78 2.62
CA MET A 350 -0.44 7.59 1.87
C MET A 350 0.83 7.86 1.09
N GLY A 351 0.94 9.05 0.50
CA GLY A 351 2.09 9.44 -0.30
C GLY A 351 2.29 10.94 -0.37
N ARG A 352 3.49 11.36 -0.76
CA ARG A 352 3.85 12.77 -0.95
C ARG A 352 4.86 12.96 -2.06
N GLU A 353 4.71 14.06 -2.80
CA GLU A 353 5.73 14.57 -3.73
C GLU A 353 6.27 15.91 -3.24
N PHE A 354 7.57 15.99 -2.99
CA PHE A 354 8.29 17.26 -2.86
C PHE A 354 8.73 17.73 -4.24
N SER A 355 8.30 18.93 -4.64
CA SER A 355 8.71 19.53 -5.91
C SER A 355 9.07 21.00 -5.78
N GLY A 356 9.87 21.47 -6.72
CA GLY A 356 10.34 22.84 -6.78
C GLY A 356 11.53 22.98 -7.71
N GLY A 357 12.22 24.12 -7.60
CA GLY A 357 13.37 24.44 -8.44
C GLY A 357 13.45 25.93 -8.71
N ARG A 358 13.94 26.31 -9.88
CA ARG A 358 13.97 27.69 -10.35
C ARG A 358 13.40 27.72 -11.78
N PRO A 359 12.32 28.48 -12.05
CA PRO A 359 11.65 29.46 -11.18
C PRO A 359 10.52 28.89 -10.30
N ASP A 360 10.32 27.57 -10.30
CA ASP A 360 9.16 26.93 -9.65
C ASP A 360 9.14 27.10 -8.13
N ASN A 361 7.95 27.34 -7.58
CA ASN A 361 7.76 27.41 -6.12
C ASN A 361 8.03 26.05 -5.47
N THR A 362 8.60 26.08 -4.27
CA THR A 362 8.70 24.91 -3.39
C THR A 362 7.32 24.53 -2.84
N ILE A 363 6.81 23.38 -3.25
CA ILE A 363 5.50 22.86 -2.84
C ILE A 363 5.59 21.39 -2.44
N THR A 364 4.58 20.92 -1.72
CA THR A 364 4.37 19.49 -1.47
C THR A 364 2.97 19.10 -1.89
N THR A 365 2.88 18.05 -2.70
CA THR A 365 1.62 17.37 -2.99
C THR A 365 1.45 16.24 -1.98
N LEU A 366 0.36 16.27 -1.22
CA LEU A 366 -0.02 15.29 -0.22
C LEU A 366 -1.15 14.42 -0.78
N ARG A 367 -0.94 13.11 -0.85
CA ARG A 367 -1.93 12.11 -1.28
C ARG A 367 -2.50 11.43 -0.04
N LEU A 368 -3.73 11.80 0.29
CA LEU A 368 -4.42 11.41 1.50
C LEU A 368 -5.49 10.36 1.20
N LYS A 369 -5.67 9.43 2.14
CA LYS A 369 -6.69 8.38 2.13
C LYS A 369 -7.53 8.44 3.39
N GLU A 370 -8.70 7.78 3.37
CA GLU A 370 -9.53 7.62 4.57
C GLU A 370 -8.71 7.00 5.71
N ASP A 371 -8.77 7.62 6.88
CA ASP A 371 -8.06 7.16 8.07
C ASP A 371 -8.66 5.84 8.61
N GLY A 372 -7.80 4.91 9.03
CA GLY A 372 -8.22 3.64 9.62
C GLY A 372 -8.60 2.53 8.62
N ILE A 373 -8.50 2.76 7.31
CA ILE A 373 -8.91 1.79 6.29
C ILE A 373 -7.77 0.86 5.86
N TRP A 374 -6.59 1.41 5.57
CA TRP A 374 -5.46 0.62 5.09
C TRP A 374 -4.84 -0.18 6.24
N ILE A 375 -4.77 -1.51 6.12
CA ILE A 375 -4.09 -2.43 7.06
C ILE A 375 -4.40 -2.10 8.55
N PRO A 376 -5.67 -2.18 8.97
CA PRO A 376 -6.07 -1.79 10.33
C PRO A 376 -5.56 -2.75 11.41
N ASP A 377 -5.13 -3.95 11.03
CA ASP A 377 -4.76 -5.04 11.93
C ASP A 377 -3.30 -4.97 12.42
N ALA A 378 -2.47 -4.07 11.87
CA ALA A 378 -1.04 -3.96 12.25
C ALA A 378 -0.84 -3.51 13.71
N TYR A 379 -1.73 -2.62 14.19
CA TYR A 379 -1.80 -2.14 15.57
C TYR A 379 -3.23 -2.28 16.09
N PRO A 380 -3.64 -3.49 16.51
CA PRO A 380 -5.00 -3.73 16.92
C PRO A 380 -5.33 -2.87 18.15
N LYS A 381 -6.47 -2.18 18.13
CA LYS A 381 -6.94 -1.40 19.29
C LYS A 381 -7.03 -2.35 20.49
N LYS A 382 -6.22 -2.12 21.54
CA LYS A 382 -6.35 -2.83 22.81
C LYS A 382 -7.80 -2.70 23.27
N ARG A 383 -8.55 -3.81 23.25
CA ARG A 383 -9.94 -3.84 23.74
C ARG A 383 -9.90 -3.37 25.19
N LYS A 384 -10.25 -2.10 25.43
CA LYS A 384 -10.55 -1.63 26.78
C LYS A 384 -11.66 -2.54 27.27
N SER A 385 -11.39 -3.33 28.31
CA SER A 385 -12.42 -4.00 29.11
C SER A 385 -13.46 -2.93 29.48
N ARG A 386 -14.57 -2.90 28.75
CA ARG A 386 -15.62 -1.88 28.94
C ARG A 386 -16.85 -2.59 29.46
N LYS A 387 -17.17 -2.28 30.73
CA LYS A 387 -18.50 -2.45 31.30
C LYS A 387 -19.53 -1.85 30.33
N ARG A 388 -20.56 -2.64 30.01
CA ARG A 388 -21.68 -2.30 29.12
C ARG A 388 -22.26 -0.91 29.39
N ARG A 389 -22.38 -0.10 28.33
CA ARG A 389 -23.56 0.77 28.05
C ARG A 389 -23.58 1.12 26.55
N ALA A 390 -24.79 1.21 26.01
CA ALA A 390 -25.14 0.97 24.61
C ALA A 390 -25.05 2.19 23.67
N LYS A 391 -24.85 1.87 22.37
CA LYS A 391 -25.16 2.60 21.11
C LYS A 391 -24.40 3.92 20.85
N VAL A 392 -23.88 4.24 19.66
CA VAL A 392 -23.95 3.70 18.28
C VAL A 392 -22.56 3.87 17.66
N ASN A 393 -22.03 2.88 16.95
CA ASN A 393 -20.96 3.10 15.98
C ASN A 393 -21.12 2.11 14.82
N LYS A 394 -21.04 2.64 13.59
CA LYS A 394 -21.06 1.88 12.33
C LYS A 394 -19.74 1.11 12.23
N GLU A 395 -19.75 -0.18 12.55
CA GLU A 395 -18.67 -1.12 12.31
C GLU A 395 -19.07 -2.03 11.13
N LEU A 396 -18.09 -2.42 10.32
CA LEU A 396 -18.26 -3.43 9.27
C LEU A 396 -18.58 -4.77 9.96
N GLU A 397 -19.83 -5.22 9.86
CA GLU A 397 -20.25 -6.52 10.38
C GLU A 397 -19.90 -7.62 9.39
N ILE A 398 -19.16 -8.63 9.87
CA ILE A 398 -19.02 -9.93 9.19
C ILE A 398 -20.31 -10.69 9.50
N ILE A 399 -21.07 -11.05 8.47
CA ILE A 399 -22.24 -11.90 8.61
C ILE A 399 -21.85 -13.28 8.09
N ASP A 400 -21.77 -14.26 8.99
CA ASP A 400 -21.67 -15.66 8.61
C ASP A 400 -23.02 -16.10 8.04
N VAL A 401 -23.02 -16.54 6.79
CA VAL A 401 -24.21 -17.11 6.15
C VAL A 401 -24.29 -18.58 6.56
N GLU A 402 -25.18 -18.90 7.50
CA GLU A 402 -25.53 -20.29 7.78
C GLU A 402 -26.20 -20.91 6.54
N GLN A 403 -25.76 -22.13 6.20
CA GLN A 403 -26.33 -22.92 5.13
C GLN A 403 -27.69 -23.46 5.58
N ASN A 404 -28.77 -23.08 4.87
CA ASN A 404 -30.07 -23.74 4.96
C ASN A 404 -30.13 -24.89 3.97
#